data_AF-A0AAW7AJW2-F1
#
_entry.id   AF-A0AAW7AJW2-F1
#
_cell.length_a   1.000
_cell.length_b   1.000
_cell.length_c   1.000
_cell.angle_alpha   90.00
_cell.angle_beta   90.00
_cell.angle_gamma   90.00
#
_symmetry.space_group_name_H-M   'P 1'
#
loop_
_entity.id
_entity.type
_entity.pdbx_description
1 polymer ?
#
loop_
_entity_poly.entity_id
_entity_poly.type
_entity_poly.pdbx_seq_one_letter_code
_entity_poly.pdbx_strand_id
1 'polypeptide(L)'
;MAMLGNFVLETANNPGTGDFILSGAPAGRRGWSGAFPDGEVYYFADDGTQAEWGIGRLTHGIPASISRDTVIGTTQDRAVRLNFTGTTLVYSALPAEAMPAPVVQGASVVADRS
;
A
#
# COMPACT_ATOMS: atom_id res chain seq x y z
N MET A 1 -6.51 13.39 -0.13
CA MET A 1 -5.61 12.64 0.77
C MET A 1 -5.83 11.18 0.47
N ALA A 2 -4.77 10.42 0.23
CA ALA A 2 -4.87 9.00 -0.05
C ALA A 2 -5.39 8.23 1.17
N MET A 3 -6.27 7.26 0.92
CA MET A 3 -6.95 6.46 1.94
C MET A 3 -6.06 5.30 2.42
N LEU A 4 -6.27 4.90 3.68
CA LEU A 4 -5.57 3.80 4.33
C LEU A 4 -6.55 3.00 5.21
N GLY A 5 -6.36 1.69 5.29
CA GLY A 5 -7.22 0.81 6.06
C GLY A 5 -6.54 -0.49 6.46
N ASN A 6 -6.99 -1.03 7.59
CA ASN A 6 -6.40 -2.23 8.18
C ASN A 6 -6.84 -3.50 7.45
N PHE A 7 -5.90 -4.45 7.33
CA PHE A 7 -6.12 -5.78 6.75
C PHE A 7 -6.65 -5.79 5.31
N VAL A 8 -6.47 -4.70 4.55
CA VAL A 8 -6.85 -4.65 3.13
C VAL A 8 -5.70 -5.20 2.28
N LEU A 9 -5.99 -6.24 1.51
CA LEU A 9 -5.03 -6.94 0.66
C LEU A 9 -5.80 -7.73 -0.40
N GLU A 10 -5.41 -7.58 -1.66
CA GLU A 10 -5.85 -8.47 -2.75
C GLU A 10 -4.68 -8.91 -3.62
N THR A 11 -4.87 -10.00 -4.37
CA THR A 11 -3.88 -10.48 -5.33
C THR A 11 -4.03 -9.77 -6.67
N ALA A 12 -2.93 -9.59 -7.39
CA ALA A 12 -2.92 -9.23 -8.80
C ALA A 12 -1.98 -10.21 -9.54
N ASN A 13 -2.37 -10.68 -10.72
CA ASN A 13 -1.60 -11.69 -11.45
C ASN A 13 -0.92 -11.06 -12.66
N ASN A 14 0.40 -11.22 -12.73
CA ASN A 14 1.27 -10.71 -13.78
C ASN A 14 1.01 -9.23 -14.15
N PRO A 15 1.00 -8.28 -13.18
CA PRO A 15 0.71 -6.87 -13.47
C PRO A 15 1.66 -6.21 -14.49
N GLY A 16 2.87 -6.76 -14.65
CA GLY A 16 3.94 -6.13 -15.38
C GLY A 16 4.24 -4.74 -14.81
N THR A 17 4.34 -3.73 -15.68
CA THR A 17 4.45 -2.31 -15.31
C THR A 17 3.09 -1.58 -15.33
N GLY A 18 2.01 -2.32 -15.58
CA GLY A 18 0.65 -1.80 -15.62
C GLY A 18 0.02 -1.62 -14.24
N ASP A 19 -1.27 -1.35 -14.27
CA ASP A 19 -2.11 -1.23 -13.07
C ASP A 19 -2.32 -2.59 -12.40
N PHE A 20 -2.58 -2.58 -11.10
CA PHE A 20 -2.92 -3.79 -10.38
C PHE A 20 -4.38 -4.15 -10.62
N ILE A 21 -4.60 -5.21 -11.40
CA ILE A 21 -5.94 -5.78 -11.61
C ILE A 21 -6.25 -6.76 -10.46
N LEU A 22 -7.20 -6.39 -9.61
CA LEU A 22 -7.42 -7.03 -8.31
C LEU A 22 -8.28 -8.29 -8.46
N SER A 23 -7.70 -9.44 -8.11
CA SER A 23 -8.28 -10.78 -8.29
C SER A 23 -9.01 -11.30 -7.05
N GLY A 24 -9.15 -10.46 -6.01
CA GLY A 24 -9.85 -10.78 -4.77
C GLY A 24 -8.95 -10.93 -3.55
N ALA A 25 -9.59 -10.81 -2.38
CA ALA A 25 -8.93 -10.94 -1.09
C ALA A 25 -8.69 -12.40 -0.70
N PRO A 26 -7.47 -12.78 -0.29
CA PRO A 26 -7.20 -14.04 0.40
C PRO A 26 -8.02 -14.17 1.69
N ALA A 27 -8.16 -15.40 2.19
CA ALA A 27 -8.87 -15.67 3.44
C ALA A 27 -8.31 -14.84 4.62
N GLY A 28 -9.20 -14.26 5.42
CA GLY A 28 -8.82 -13.40 6.55
C GLY A 28 -8.39 -11.98 6.16
N ARG A 29 -8.51 -11.58 4.89
CA ARG A 29 -8.26 -10.23 4.40
C ARG A 29 -9.54 -9.53 3.95
N ARG A 30 -9.50 -8.21 3.89
CA ARG A 30 -10.55 -7.36 3.32
C ARG A 30 -10.17 -7.01 1.88
N GLY A 31 -11.14 -7.05 0.97
CA GLY A 31 -10.96 -6.59 -0.41
C GLY A 31 -10.96 -5.07 -0.49
N TRP A 32 -10.27 -4.52 -1.50
CA TRP A 32 -10.15 -3.07 -1.68
C TRP A 32 -11.50 -2.41 -1.90
N SER A 33 -12.31 -2.99 -2.78
CA SER A 33 -13.65 -2.48 -3.13
C SER A 33 -14.63 -2.44 -1.96
N GLY A 34 -14.46 -3.32 -0.96
CA GLY A 34 -15.28 -3.34 0.25
C GLY A 34 -14.72 -2.48 1.38
N ALA A 35 -13.47 -2.00 1.25
CA ALA A 35 -12.81 -1.20 2.26
C ALA A 35 -12.86 0.30 1.97
N PHE A 36 -12.88 0.69 0.69
CA PHE A 36 -12.83 2.10 0.27
C PHE A 36 -13.78 2.39 -0.90
N PRO A 37 -14.25 3.63 -1.05
CA PRO A 37 -14.80 4.14 -2.31
C PRO A 37 -13.69 4.29 -3.38
N ASP A 38 -14.07 4.62 -4.62
CA ASP A 38 -13.13 5.09 -5.64
C ASP A 38 -12.30 6.27 -5.13
N GLY A 39 -11.02 6.32 -5.48
CA GLY A 39 -10.15 7.44 -5.14
C GLY A 39 -8.70 7.08 -4.86
N GLU A 40 -7.94 8.07 -4.39
CA GLU A 40 -6.53 7.91 -4.06
C GLU A 40 -6.34 6.99 -2.85
N VAL A 41 -5.40 6.06 -2.95
CA VAL A 41 -5.06 5.06 -1.92
C VAL A 41 -3.55 4.90 -1.79
N TYR A 42 -3.09 4.56 -0.59
CA TYR A 42 -1.72 4.10 -0.40
C TYR A 42 -1.61 2.61 -0.67
N TYR A 43 -0.65 2.19 -1.51
CA TYR A 43 -0.42 0.79 -1.80
C TYR A 43 1.02 0.36 -1.48
N PHE A 44 1.16 -0.93 -1.18
CA PHE A 44 2.42 -1.66 -1.17
C PHE A 44 2.20 -2.96 -1.95
N ALA A 45 3.04 -3.23 -2.94
CA ALA A 45 2.96 -4.38 -3.82
C ALA A 45 4.21 -5.25 -3.66
N ASP A 46 4.02 -6.56 -3.48
CA ASP A 46 5.09 -7.52 -3.21
C ASP A 46 4.81 -8.86 -3.91
N ASP A 47 5.77 -9.36 -4.67
CA ASP A 47 5.70 -10.69 -5.31
C ASP A 47 6.56 -11.76 -4.63
N GLY A 48 7.13 -11.44 -3.47
CA GLY A 48 8.06 -12.27 -2.71
C GLY A 48 9.52 -12.14 -3.14
N THR A 49 9.81 -11.42 -4.22
CA THR A 49 11.17 -11.20 -4.75
C THR A 49 11.54 -9.74 -4.86
N GLN A 50 10.56 -8.88 -5.15
CA GLN A 50 10.70 -7.44 -5.22
C GLN A 50 9.44 -6.77 -4.69
N ALA A 51 9.58 -5.55 -4.19
CA ALA A 51 8.45 -4.77 -3.72
C ALA A 51 8.51 -3.32 -4.17
N GLU A 52 7.33 -2.71 -4.25
CA GLU A 52 7.11 -1.32 -4.59
C GLU A 52 6.03 -0.72 -3.68
N TRP A 53 6.18 0.54 -3.30
CA TRP A 53 5.15 1.29 -2.58
C TRP A 53 4.91 2.65 -3.18
N GLY A 54 3.68 3.14 -3.03
CA GLY A 54 3.27 4.35 -3.68
C GLY A 54 1.85 4.81 -3.37
N ILE A 55 1.43 5.80 -4.15
CA ILE A 55 0.07 6.32 -4.17
C ILE A 55 -0.53 5.94 -5.52
N GLY A 56 -1.72 5.36 -5.46
CA GLY A 56 -2.48 4.92 -6.61
C GLY A 56 -3.92 5.41 -6.55
N ARG A 57 -4.69 5.10 -7.59
CA ARG A 57 -6.14 5.33 -7.60
C ARG A 57 -6.88 4.01 -7.70
N LEU A 58 -7.68 3.71 -6.67
CA LEU A 58 -8.66 2.63 -6.73
C LEU A 58 -9.80 3.04 -7.66
N THR A 59 -10.10 2.16 -8.61
CA THR A 59 -11.27 2.23 -9.49
C THR A 59 -12.06 0.93 -9.36
N HIS A 60 -13.32 1.03 -8.94
CA HIS A 60 -14.27 -0.07 -8.86
C HIS A 60 -14.59 -0.59 -10.27
N GLY A 61 -14.72 -1.90 -10.37
CA GLY A 61 -14.98 -2.61 -11.62
C GLY A 61 -15.15 -4.10 -11.37
N ILE A 62 -15.25 -4.89 -12.44
CA ILE A 62 -15.27 -6.35 -12.38
C ILE A 62 -14.18 -6.87 -13.33
N PRO A 63 -12.93 -7.04 -12.86
CA PRO A 63 -12.40 -6.72 -11.51
C PRO A 63 -12.12 -5.22 -11.28
N ALA A 64 -11.93 -4.84 -10.01
CA ALA A 64 -11.44 -3.51 -9.64
C ALA A 64 -9.93 -3.39 -9.94
N SER A 65 -9.42 -2.16 -10.00
CA SER A 65 -8.01 -1.89 -10.27
C SER A 65 -7.44 -0.77 -9.41
N ILE A 66 -6.14 -0.82 -9.14
CA ILE A 66 -5.37 0.29 -8.57
C ILE A 66 -4.30 0.73 -9.56
N SER A 67 -4.38 1.99 -10.00
CA SER A 67 -3.31 2.59 -10.81
C SER A 67 -2.07 2.87 -9.99
N ARG A 68 -0.92 3.01 -10.64
CA ARG A 68 0.38 3.29 -9.99
C ARG A 68 0.81 4.72 -10.30
N ASP A 69 0.01 5.68 -9.85
CA ASP A 69 0.13 7.10 -10.24
C ASP A 69 1.45 7.71 -9.75
N THR A 70 1.85 7.37 -8.52
CA THR A 70 3.14 7.78 -7.95
C THR A 70 3.81 6.60 -7.28
N VAL A 71 4.93 6.15 -7.85
CA VAL A 71 5.83 5.20 -7.18
C VAL A 71 6.75 6.01 -6.29
N ILE A 72 6.70 5.77 -4.98
CA ILE A 72 7.54 6.46 -4.00
C ILE A 72 8.89 5.76 -3.90
N GLY A 73 8.87 4.44 -3.80
CA GLY A 73 10.08 3.66 -3.62
C GLY A 73 9.89 2.20 -4.00
N THR A 74 11.01 1.52 -4.16
CA THR A 74 11.08 0.11 -4.50
C THR A 74 12.22 -0.53 -3.72
N THR A 75 12.23 -1.86 -3.64
CA THR A 75 13.37 -2.62 -3.10
C THR A 75 14.64 -2.53 -3.96
N GLN A 76 14.61 -1.75 -5.04
CA GLN A 76 15.75 -1.50 -5.95
C GLN A 76 16.21 -0.04 -5.89
N ASP A 77 15.87 0.68 -4.81
CA ASP A 77 16.28 2.05 -4.52
C ASP A 77 15.96 3.06 -5.64
N ARG A 78 14.78 2.90 -6.26
CA ARG A 78 14.32 3.75 -7.37
C ARG A 78 12.81 3.99 -7.34
N ALA A 79 12.40 5.15 -7.83
CA ALA A 79 11.02 5.59 -7.93
C ALA A 79 10.45 5.34 -9.34
N VAL A 80 10.47 4.07 -9.79
CA VAL A 80 9.93 3.66 -11.09
C VAL A 80 9.09 2.39 -10.95
N ARG A 81 8.08 2.24 -11.81
CA ARG A 81 7.22 1.06 -11.82
C ARG A 81 8.05 -0.21 -12.05
N LEU A 82 8.09 -1.09 -11.07
CA LEU A 82 8.62 -2.45 -11.24
C LEU A 82 7.74 -3.29 -12.17
N ASN A 83 8.39 -4.23 -12.88
CA ASN A 83 7.74 -5.21 -13.72
C ASN A 83 7.43 -6.48 -12.91
N PHE A 84 6.18 -6.65 -12.48
CA PHE A 84 5.73 -7.81 -11.70
C PHE A 84 5.23 -8.94 -12.62
N THR A 85 5.96 -10.04 -12.72
CA THR A 85 5.64 -11.14 -13.65
C THR A 85 4.90 -12.31 -13.03
N GLY A 86 4.65 -12.29 -11.72
CA GLY A 86 3.96 -13.36 -11.01
C GLY A 86 2.75 -12.86 -10.23
N THR A 87 2.30 -13.67 -9.27
CA THR A 87 1.29 -13.25 -8.30
C THR A 87 1.91 -12.19 -7.38
N THR A 88 1.27 -11.03 -7.33
CA THR A 88 1.65 -9.89 -6.51
C THR A 88 0.58 -9.67 -5.46
N LEU A 89 0.96 -9.52 -4.20
CA LEU A 89 0.08 -9.13 -3.11
C LEU A 89 0.07 -7.61 -3.01
N VAL A 90 -1.11 -7.00 -3.08
CA VAL A 90 -1.29 -5.54 -3.07
C VAL A 90 -2.00 -5.14 -1.78
N TYR A 91 -1.23 -4.59 -0.85
CA TYR A 91 -1.63 -4.22 0.50
C TYR A 91 -1.98 -2.73 0.58
N SER A 92 -2.95 -2.40 1.43
CA SER A 92 -3.08 -1.03 1.96
C SER A 92 -2.03 -0.84 3.06
N ALA A 93 -1.00 -0.05 2.79
CA ALA A 93 0.06 0.23 3.74
C ALA A 93 0.53 1.68 3.59
N LEU A 94 0.83 2.34 4.72
CA LEU A 94 1.34 3.71 4.72
C LEU A 94 2.85 3.69 4.40
N PRO A 95 3.30 4.34 3.32
CA PRO A 95 4.73 4.56 3.08
C PRO A 95 5.36 5.33 4.24
N ALA A 96 6.61 5.00 4.60
CA ALA A 96 7.31 5.70 5.67
C ALA A 96 7.48 7.21 5.35
N GLU A 97 7.63 7.54 4.07
CA GLU A 97 7.76 8.89 3.54
C GLU A 97 6.48 9.71 3.69
N ALA A 98 5.32 9.05 3.85
CA ALA A 98 4.03 9.70 4.11
C ALA A 98 3.77 9.89 5.62
N MET A 99 4.61 9.31 6.49
CA MET A 99 4.48 9.46 7.93
C MET A 99 5.11 10.79 8.39
N PRO A 100 4.38 11.65 9.14
CA PRO A 100 4.99 12.81 9.75
C PRO A 100 6.04 12.38 10.78
N ALA A 101 7.06 13.22 11.00
CA ALA A 101 8.09 12.95 12.00
C ALA A 101 7.45 12.65 13.37
N PRO A 102 7.94 11.64 14.12
CA PRO A 102 7.42 11.35 15.44
C PRO A 102 7.52 12.60 16.31
N VAL A 103 6.41 13.03 16.90
CA VAL A 103 6.46 14.03 17.95
C VAL A 103 7.16 13.37 19.14
N VAL A 104 8.36 13.85 19.49
CA VAL A 104 9.02 13.46 20.74
C VAL A 104 8.18 14.01 21.88
N GLN A 105 7.21 13.24 22.36
CA GLN A 105 6.50 13.58 23.59
C GLN A 105 7.50 13.39 24.73
N GLY A 106 8.04 14.49 25.23
CA GLY A 106 9.07 14.50 26.27
C GLY A 106 8.68 13.63 27.45
N ALA A 107 9.53 12.65 27.78
CA ALA A 107 9.40 11.92 29.03
C ALA A 107 9.58 12.91 30.18
N SER A 108 8.50 13.29 30.85
CA SER A 108 8.60 14.03 32.11
C SER A 108 9.13 13.08 33.16
N VAL A 109 10.43 13.19 33.48
CA VAL A 109 10.98 12.54 34.68
C VAL A 109 10.34 13.23 35.89
N VAL A 110 9.38 12.56 36.51
CA VAL A 110 8.85 13.00 37.80
C VAL A 110 9.94 12.70 38.82
N ALA A 111 10.55 13.74 39.40
CA ALA A 111 11.53 13.55 40.46
C ALA A 111 10.87 12.83 41.64
N ASP A 112 11.51 11.77 42.13
CA ASP A 112 11.08 11.04 43.31
C ASP A 112 11.01 12.00 44.51
N ARG A 113 9.83 12.14 45.10
CA ARG A 113 9.64 12.95 46.31
C ARG A 113 9.96 12.06 47.51
N SER A 114 11.24 12.09 47.88
CA SER A 114 11.74 11.58 49.16
C SER A 114 11.09 12.29 50.34
#